data_AF-A0A951FHR2-F1
#
_entry.id   AF-A0A951FHR2-F1
#
_cell.length_a   1.000
_cell.length_b   1.000
_cell.length_c   1.000
_cell.angle_alpha   90.00
_cell.angle_beta   90.00
_cell.angle_gamma   90.00
#
_symmetry.space_group_name_H-M   'P 1'
#
loop_
_entity.id
_entity.type
_entity.pdbx_description
1 polymer ?
#
loop_
_entity_poly.entity_id
_entity_poly.type
_entity_poly.pdbx_seq_one_letter_code
_entity_poly.pdbx_strand_id
1 'polypeptide(L)'
;MITTSSPDLQLTLQLDTRSLPYLADHKIGGLQALPASAYLEMVLAAGLSASKGRPCRVEDVQLHELLLFNDQAARTVRITLASNTDDAWLFSIESLRSSGSDWAMHANGVLRCDAPPAAPAPILHSEILARCGEQLRATDHYAAMQARGLHYGPAFKAVEVIWRRDGEAFAQLRLPAALETDAQLYNIHPVLLDAAIQSVAAARPGESGTSLPVALGRLVVYERRRVRLWSHVVVGAESQDGGFSADVTLLDEAGKVVATLHGLRIQPAATAHSAAAPTVATAPAVAAAAPVVSNGELAHAALEQLLTRTWKDVLGLRELERSDRFFDLGGDSITATQIADKIGRAGIVVSPKDILETQTITKLMLVINARKEQTS
;
A
#
# COMPACT_ATOMS: atom_id res chain seq x y z
N MET A 1 -3.16 -22.97 25.90
CA MET A 1 -3.56 -23.14 24.49
C MET A 1 -2.54 -22.34 23.69
N ILE A 2 -1.58 -23.01 23.04
CA ILE A 2 -0.49 -22.33 22.32
C ILE A 2 -1.04 -21.93 20.95
N THR A 3 -1.37 -20.66 20.75
CA THR A 3 -1.65 -20.10 19.42
C THR A 3 -0.33 -19.89 18.70
N THR A 4 0.00 -20.80 17.79
CA THR A 4 1.15 -20.64 16.91
C THR A 4 0.86 -19.55 15.89
N SER A 5 1.44 -18.37 16.05
CA SER A 5 1.42 -17.34 15.00
C SER A 5 2.05 -17.93 13.74
N SER A 6 1.45 -17.67 12.57
CA SER A 6 2.06 -18.06 11.29
C SER A 6 3.42 -17.38 11.14
N PRO A 7 4.48 -18.08 10.65
CA PRO A 7 5.79 -17.46 10.49
C PRO A 7 5.73 -16.34 9.45
N ASP A 8 6.56 -15.32 9.63
CA ASP A 8 6.76 -14.26 8.65
C ASP A 8 7.17 -14.86 7.30
N LEU A 9 6.51 -14.44 6.22
CA LEU A 9 6.80 -14.89 4.86
C LEU A 9 7.61 -13.82 4.14
N GLN A 10 8.70 -14.22 3.51
CA GLN A 10 9.47 -13.37 2.62
C GLN A 10 9.63 -14.03 1.26
N LEU A 11 9.21 -13.32 0.21
CA LEU A 11 9.34 -13.75 -1.18
C LEU A 11 10.28 -12.78 -1.90
N THR A 12 11.26 -13.32 -2.63
CA THR A 12 12.13 -12.53 -3.50
C THR A 12 11.90 -12.97 -4.94
N LEU A 13 11.70 -12.01 -5.84
CA LEU A 13 11.49 -12.25 -7.26
C LEU A 13 12.31 -11.28 -8.11
N GLN A 14 12.49 -11.63 -9.37
CA GLN A 14 13.09 -10.77 -10.39
C GLN A 14 11.97 -10.24 -11.29
N LEU A 15 11.89 -8.92 -11.45
CA LEU A 15 10.96 -8.27 -12.37
C LEU A 15 11.73 -7.58 -13.49
N ASP A 16 11.35 -7.87 -14.73
CA ASP A 16 11.92 -7.23 -15.91
C ASP A 16 10.94 -7.23 -17.08
N THR A 17 11.16 -6.33 -18.02
CA THR A 17 10.30 -6.14 -19.20
C THR A 17 10.57 -7.13 -20.33
N ARG A 18 11.53 -8.06 -20.19
CA ARG A 18 11.67 -9.19 -21.12
C ARG A 18 10.81 -10.37 -20.67
N SER A 19 10.77 -10.63 -19.37
CA SER A 19 9.95 -11.69 -18.77
C SER A 19 8.47 -11.30 -18.70
N LEU A 20 8.17 -10.01 -18.47
CA LEU A 20 6.80 -9.46 -18.49
C LEU A 20 6.72 -8.26 -19.47
N PRO A 21 6.64 -8.51 -20.80
CA PRO A 21 6.72 -7.46 -21.81
C PRO A 21 5.68 -6.36 -21.70
N TYR A 22 4.50 -6.67 -21.17
CA TYR A 22 3.45 -5.67 -21.00
C TYR A 22 3.88 -4.51 -20.08
N LEU A 23 4.82 -4.73 -19.14
CA LEU A 23 5.28 -3.69 -18.22
C LEU A 23 6.01 -2.54 -18.92
N ALA A 24 6.58 -2.76 -20.11
CA ALA A 24 7.22 -1.70 -20.89
C ALA A 24 6.23 -0.63 -21.38
N ASP A 25 4.93 -0.94 -21.40
CA ASP A 25 3.87 -0.07 -21.90
C ASP A 25 3.27 0.83 -20.82
N HIS A 26 3.70 0.73 -19.56
CA HIS A 26 3.28 1.65 -18.51
C HIS A 26 4.38 2.67 -18.23
N LYS A 27 4.20 3.90 -18.73
CA LYS A 27 5.22 4.95 -18.65
C LYS A 27 4.71 6.24 -18.01
N ILE A 28 5.50 6.78 -17.09
CA ILE A 28 5.25 8.06 -16.41
C ILE A 28 6.40 8.99 -16.76
N GLY A 29 6.11 10.15 -17.36
CA GLY A 29 7.15 11.08 -17.81
C GLY A 29 8.14 10.47 -18.81
N GLY A 30 7.70 9.45 -19.57
CA GLY A 30 8.54 8.71 -20.51
C GLY A 30 9.33 7.54 -19.91
N LEU A 31 9.38 7.41 -18.58
CA LEU A 31 10.08 6.34 -17.87
C LEU A 31 9.16 5.14 -17.66
N GLN A 32 9.66 3.92 -17.91
CA GLN A 32 8.94 2.67 -17.62
C GLN A 32 8.83 2.49 -16.11
N ALA A 33 7.61 2.40 -15.60
CA ALA A 33 7.34 2.31 -14.17
C ALA A 33 6.39 1.15 -13.89
N LEU A 34 6.64 0.41 -12.81
CA LEU A 34 5.68 -0.60 -12.35
C LEU A 34 4.38 0.10 -11.90
N PRO A 35 3.20 -0.30 -12.42
CA PRO A 35 1.95 0.35 -12.06
C PRO A 35 1.55 0.02 -10.63
N ALA A 36 0.78 0.91 -10.00
CA ALA A 36 0.24 0.70 -8.67
C ALA A 36 -0.57 -0.60 -8.55
N SER A 37 -1.31 -0.95 -9.61
CA SER A 37 -2.10 -2.18 -9.71
C SER A 37 -1.26 -3.46 -9.59
N ALA A 38 0.01 -3.45 -10.01
CA ALA A 38 0.87 -4.62 -9.91
C ALA A 38 1.28 -4.89 -8.46
N TYR A 39 1.54 -3.86 -7.64
CA TYR A 39 1.81 -4.03 -6.22
C TYR A 39 0.63 -4.69 -5.50
N LEU A 40 -0.60 -4.25 -5.82
CA LEU A 40 -1.83 -4.81 -5.24
C LEU A 40 -1.99 -6.30 -5.60
N GLU A 41 -1.76 -6.66 -6.86
CA GLU A 41 -1.84 -8.06 -7.32
C GLU A 41 -0.72 -8.92 -6.70
N MET A 42 0.51 -8.41 -6.60
CA MET A 42 1.63 -9.12 -5.97
C MET A 42 1.31 -9.50 -4.52
N VAL A 43 0.70 -8.60 -3.76
CA VAL A 43 0.33 -8.83 -2.36
C VAL A 43 -0.85 -9.79 -2.25
N LEU A 44 -1.85 -9.69 -3.13
CA LEU A 44 -2.95 -10.67 -3.18
C LEU A 44 -2.45 -12.07 -3.52
N ALA A 45 -1.52 -12.21 -4.47
CA ALA A 45 -0.91 -13.49 -4.84
C ALA A 45 -0.05 -14.09 -3.70
N ALA A 46 0.76 -13.26 -3.04
CA ALA A 46 1.52 -13.66 -1.86
C ALA A 46 0.59 -14.10 -0.72
N GLY A 47 -0.49 -13.35 -0.50
CA GLY A 47 -1.50 -13.66 0.50
C GLY A 47 -2.24 -14.96 0.25
N LEU A 48 -2.62 -15.24 -1.00
CA LEU A 48 -3.24 -16.50 -1.36
C LEU A 48 -2.35 -17.71 -1.04
N SER A 49 -1.04 -17.56 -1.22
CA SER A 49 -0.06 -18.59 -0.87
C SER A 49 0.08 -18.76 0.64
N ALA A 50 0.26 -17.65 1.37
CA ALA A 50 0.40 -17.64 2.83
C ALA A 50 -0.85 -18.16 3.56
N SER A 51 -2.03 -17.83 3.03
CA SER A 51 -3.33 -18.15 3.62
C SER A 51 -3.84 -19.56 3.26
N LYS A 52 -3.06 -20.35 2.50
CA LYS A 52 -3.43 -21.67 1.97
C LYS A 52 -4.70 -21.63 1.11
N GLY A 53 -4.79 -20.63 0.24
CA GLY A 53 -5.86 -20.48 -0.73
C GLY A 53 -7.08 -19.69 -0.24
N ARG A 54 -7.09 -19.22 1.01
CA ARG A 54 -8.18 -18.37 1.52
C ARG A 54 -8.18 -17.02 0.79
N PRO A 55 -9.35 -16.49 0.39
CA PRO A 55 -9.44 -15.15 -0.17
C PRO A 55 -8.87 -14.11 0.78
N CYS A 56 -8.20 -13.11 0.22
CA CYS A 56 -7.63 -12.01 0.98
C CYS A 56 -8.09 -10.67 0.43
N ARG A 57 -8.06 -9.66 1.28
CA ARG A 57 -8.22 -8.25 0.92
C ARG A 57 -6.97 -7.47 1.31
N VAL A 58 -6.74 -6.36 0.62
CA VAL A 58 -5.67 -5.42 0.93
C VAL A 58 -6.30 -4.18 1.56
N GLU A 59 -5.69 -3.65 2.60
CA GLU A 59 -6.15 -2.47 3.34
C GLU A 59 -4.99 -1.53 3.64
N ASP A 60 -5.32 -0.25 3.86
CA ASP A 60 -4.40 0.79 4.33
C ASP A 60 -3.09 0.86 3.54
N VAL A 61 -3.21 0.77 2.22
CA VAL A 61 -2.06 0.78 1.29
C VAL A 61 -1.50 2.18 1.20
N GLN A 62 -0.19 2.29 1.34
CA GLN A 62 0.60 3.46 0.99
C GLN A 62 1.54 3.12 -0.15
N LEU A 63 1.59 3.98 -1.16
CA LEU A 63 2.49 3.89 -2.30
C LEU A 63 3.58 4.94 -2.13
N HIS A 64 4.83 4.50 -2.25
CA HIS A 64 6.01 5.32 -2.02
C HIS A 64 6.72 5.57 -3.35
N GLU A 65 8.02 5.27 -3.42
CA GLU A 65 8.81 5.52 -4.60
C GLU A 65 8.36 4.66 -5.78
N LEU A 66 8.44 5.20 -7.00
CA LEU A 66 8.19 4.45 -8.21
C LEU A 66 9.31 3.42 -8.45
N LEU A 67 8.94 2.16 -8.69
CA LEU A 67 9.88 1.19 -9.24
C LEU A 67 10.02 1.43 -10.74
N LEU A 68 11.18 1.94 -11.14
CA LEU A 68 11.52 2.17 -12.54
C LEU A 68 12.26 0.97 -13.14
N PHE A 69 11.98 0.70 -14.40
CA PHE A 69 12.73 -0.27 -15.19
C PHE A 69 13.80 0.43 -16.01
N ASN A 70 15.03 -0.05 -15.88
CA ASN A 70 16.12 0.32 -16.77
C ASN A 70 16.15 -0.75 -17.86
N ASP A 71 16.13 -0.36 -19.13
CA ASP A 71 15.76 -1.14 -20.33
C ASP A 71 16.34 -2.57 -20.49
N GLN A 72 17.24 -3.05 -19.62
CA GLN A 72 17.89 -4.37 -19.72
C GLN A 72 18.13 -5.10 -18.39
N ALA A 73 17.92 -4.48 -17.22
CA ALA A 73 18.28 -5.09 -15.94
C ALA A 73 17.04 -5.53 -15.15
N ALA A 74 17.06 -6.79 -14.69
CA ALA A 74 16.05 -7.28 -13.77
C ALA A 74 16.15 -6.54 -12.42
N ARG A 75 14.99 -6.19 -11.88
CA ARG A 75 14.82 -5.59 -10.57
C ARG A 75 14.58 -6.71 -9.57
N THR A 76 15.48 -6.85 -8.60
CA THR A 76 15.24 -7.69 -7.43
C THR A 76 14.19 -7.03 -6.56
N VAL A 77 13.04 -7.67 -6.42
CA VAL A 77 11.91 -7.20 -5.61
C VAL A 77 11.63 -8.18 -4.49
N ARG A 78 11.37 -7.65 -3.30
CA ARG A 78 11.08 -8.40 -2.09
C ARG A 78 9.70 -8.04 -1.58
N ILE A 79 8.90 -9.06 -1.30
CA ILE A 79 7.63 -8.95 -0.60
C ILE A 79 7.82 -9.56 0.77
N THR A 80 7.51 -8.81 1.83
CA THR A 80 7.51 -9.32 3.20
C THR A 80 6.09 -9.28 3.73
N LEU A 81 5.63 -10.37 4.35
CA LEU A 81 4.39 -10.48 5.11
C LEU A 81 4.76 -10.77 6.57
N ALA A 82 4.78 -9.72 7.40
CA ALA A 82 5.04 -9.85 8.83
C ALA A 82 3.73 -10.13 9.56
N SER A 83 3.67 -11.23 10.31
CA SER A 83 2.46 -11.67 11.01
C SER A 83 2.03 -10.62 12.04
N ASN A 84 0.78 -10.16 11.92
CA ASN A 84 0.15 -9.25 12.88
C ASN A 84 -0.85 -10.02 13.76
N THR A 85 -1.69 -10.85 13.13
CA THR A 85 -2.55 -11.87 13.77
C THR A 85 -2.63 -13.10 12.86
N ASP A 86 -3.33 -14.17 13.28
CA ASP A 86 -3.45 -15.42 12.47
C ASP A 86 -3.98 -15.20 11.05
N ASP A 87 -4.75 -14.12 10.83
CA ASP A 87 -5.40 -13.80 9.55
C ASP A 87 -5.05 -12.41 9.01
N ALA A 88 -4.06 -11.73 9.60
CA ALA A 88 -3.62 -10.41 9.15
C ALA A 88 -2.11 -10.29 9.13
N TRP A 89 -1.57 -9.75 8.04
CA TRP A 89 -0.15 -9.46 7.86
C TRP A 89 0.06 -7.99 7.56
N LEU A 90 1.11 -7.40 8.12
CA LEU A 90 1.68 -6.18 7.58
C LEU A 90 2.52 -6.57 6.36
N PHE A 91 2.24 -5.98 5.20
CA PHE A 91 3.04 -6.21 4.02
C PHE A 91 3.96 -5.04 3.70
N SER A 92 5.12 -5.35 3.12
CA SER A 92 5.97 -4.38 2.43
C SER A 92 6.44 -4.95 1.09
N ILE A 93 6.62 -4.07 0.11
CA ILE A 93 7.23 -4.36 -1.18
C ILE A 93 8.38 -3.41 -1.40
N GLU A 94 9.56 -3.97 -1.60
CA GLU A 94 10.81 -3.23 -1.70
C GLU A 94 11.59 -3.70 -2.93
N SER A 95 12.41 -2.82 -3.54
CA SER A 95 13.40 -3.24 -4.53
C SER A 95 14.80 -2.86 -4.13
N LEU A 96 15.76 -3.66 -4.58
CA LEU A 96 17.17 -3.40 -4.34
C LEU A 96 17.63 -2.20 -5.20
N ARG A 97 18.14 -1.12 -4.57
CA ARG A 97 18.65 0.06 -5.29
C ARG A 97 20.02 -0.20 -5.89
N SER A 98 20.93 -0.74 -5.07
CA SER A 98 22.33 -1.06 -5.38
C SER A 98 22.76 -2.30 -4.59
N SER A 99 23.98 -2.80 -4.76
CA SER A 99 24.40 -4.08 -4.19
C SER A 99 24.18 -4.19 -2.66
N GLY A 100 23.61 -5.32 -2.23
CA GLY A 100 23.71 -5.88 -0.88
C GLY A 100 22.63 -5.47 0.11
N SER A 101 22.53 -4.19 0.46
CA SER A 101 21.78 -3.79 1.67
C SER A 101 20.89 -2.55 1.53
N ASP A 102 20.88 -1.88 0.38
CA ASP A 102 20.10 -0.66 0.15
C ASP A 102 18.79 -0.97 -0.60
N TRP A 103 17.66 -0.87 0.12
CA TRP A 103 16.33 -1.21 -0.38
C TRP A 103 15.44 0.02 -0.45
N ALA A 104 14.76 0.21 -1.58
CA ALA A 104 13.73 1.21 -1.77
C ALA A 104 12.36 0.63 -1.41
N MET A 105 11.62 1.28 -0.52
CA MET A 105 10.22 0.95 -0.25
C MET A 105 9.34 1.48 -1.39
N HIS A 106 8.45 0.63 -1.91
CA HIS A 106 7.52 0.98 -2.98
C HIS A 106 6.06 0.93 -2.53
N ALA A 107 5.71 -0.04 -1.68
CA ALA A 107 4.36 -0.15 -1.15
C ALA A 107 4.35 -0.82 0.22
N ASN A 108 3.44 -0.42 1.10
CA ASN A 108 3.15 -1.15 2.33
C ASN A 108 1.66 -1.05 2.68
N GLY A 109 1.20 -1.92 3.58
CA GLY A 109 -0.18 -1.88 4.07
C GLY A 109 -0.52 -3.13 4.88
N VAL A 110 -1.80 -3.46 4.92
CA VAL A 110 -2.33 -4.63 5.62
C VAL A 110 -2.93 -5.60 4.62
N LEU A 111 -2.58 -6.87 4.75
CA LEU A 111 -3.23 -7.99 4.06
C LEU A 111 -4.09 -8.73 5.08
N ARG A 112 -5.38 -8.96 4.79
CA ARG A 112 -6.28 -9.74 5.65
C ARG A 112 -6.89 -10.91 4.90
N CYS A 113 -6.86 -12.10 5.49
CA CYS A 113 -7.36 -13.34 4.88
C CYS A 113 -8.33 -14.11 5.80
N ASP A 114 -9.10 -13.36 6.58
CA ASP A 114 -10.30 -13.79 7.33
C ASP A 114 -11.51 -13.98 6.38
N ALA A 115 -12.68 -14.28 6.95
CA ALA A 115 -13.90 -14.48 6.18
C ALA A 115 -14.15 -13.26 5.26
N PRO A 116 -14.29 -13.46 3.93
CA PRO A 116 -14.49 -12.35 3.02
C PRO A 116 -15.84 -11.68 3.30
N PRO A 117 -15.94 -10.34 3.15
CA PRO A 117 -17.24 -9.69 3.20
C PRO A 117 -18.14 -10.26 2.10
N ALA A 118 -19.45 -10.27 2.33
CA ALA A 118 -20.39 -10.59 1.28
C ALA A 118 -20.21 -9.63 0.10
N ALA A 119 -20.36 -10.15 -1.12
CA ALA A 119 -20.37 -9.31 -2.30
C ALA A 119 -21.54 -8.31 -2.21
N PRO A 120 -21.34 -7.03 -2.56
CA PRO A 120 -22.43 -6.06 -2.62
C PRO A 120 -23.51 -6.49 -3.63
N ALA A 121 -24.70 -5.90 -3.50
CA ALA A 121 -25.77 -6.12 -4.46
C ALA A 121 -25.33 -5.69 -5.88
N PRO A 122 -25.81 -6.38 -6.94
CA PRO A 122 -25.56 -5.96 -8.30
C PRO A 122 -26.04 -4.52 -8.58
N ILE A 123 -25.32 -3.82 -9.44
CA ILE A 123 -25.61 -2.44 -9.84
C ILE A 123 -26.06 -2.44 -11.31
N LEU A 124 -27.19 -1.79 -11.60
CA LEU A 124 -27.69 -1.71 -12.97
C LEU A 124 -26.85 -0.73 -13.80
N HIS A 125 -26.18 -1.25 -14.83
CA HIS A 125 -25.40 -0.42 -15.76
C HIS A 125 -26.24 0.71 -16.37
N SER A 126 -27.51 0.45 -16.68
CA SER A 126 -28.43 1.44 -17.24
C SER A 126 -28.63 2.64 -16.32
N GLU A 127 -28.61 2.47 -15.00
CA GLU A 127 -28.77 3.57 -14.06
C GLU A 127 -27.55 4.48 -14.02
N ILE A 128 -26.34 3.90 -14.14
CA ILE A 128 -25.10 4.68 -14.21
C ILE A 128 -25.02 5.42 -15.55
N LEU A 129 -25.32 4.72 -16.65
CA LEU A 129 -25.34 5.28 -18.01
C LEU A 129 -26.34 6.43 -18.14
N ALA A 130 -27.51 6.34 -17.51
CA ALA A 130 -28.50 7.42 -17.51
C ALA A 130 -28.00 8.72 -16.85
N ARG A 131 -27.04 8.63 -15.92
CA ARG A 131 -26.42 9.78 -15.25
C ARG A 131 -25.19 10.29 -16.00
N CYS A 132 -24.38 9.40 -16.55
CA CYS A 132 -23.14 9.69 -17.26
C CYS A 132 -23.43 10.03 -18.74
N GLY A 133 -23.91 11.24 -19.00
CA GLY A 133 -24.39 11.64 -20.33
C GLY A 133 -23.33 11.96 -21.38
N GLU A 134 -22.09 12.23 -20.98
CA GLU A 134 -21.00 12.54 -21.92
C GLU A 134 -20.20 11.27 -22.24
N GLN A 135 -20.09 10.94 -23.53
CA GLN A 135 -19.26 9.83 -23.99
C GLN A 135 -17.87 10.31 -24.40
N LEU A 136 -16.83 9.66 -23.87
CA LEU A 136 -15.43 9.86 -24.19
C LEU A 136 -14.88 8.59 -24.87
N ARG A 137 -14.30 8.75 -26.07
CA ARG A 137 -13.67 7.63 -26.79
C ARG A 137 -12.33 7.29 -26.16
N ALA A 138 -11.92 6.02 -26.29
CA ALA A 138 -10.61 5.57 -25.83
C ALA A 138 -9.45 6.40 -26.40
N THR A 139 -9.51 6.77 -27.69
CA THR A 139 -8.48 7.60 -28.34
C THR A 139 -8.31 8.95 -27.64
N ASP A 140 -9.42 9.57 -27.27
CA ASP A 140 -9.45 10.90 -26.66
C ASP A 140 -9.00 10.82 -25.19
N HIS A 141 -9.40 9.75 -24.49
CA HIS A 141 -8.91 9.44 -23.15
C HIS A 141 -7.39 9.28 -23.14
N TYR A 142 -6.83 8.43 -24.01
CA TYR A 142 -5.38 8.20 -24.04
C TYR A 142 -4.58 9.41 -24.51
N ALA A 143 -5.13 10.23 -25.41
CA ALA A 143 -4.52 11.52 -25.76
C ALA A 143 -4.46 12.48 -24.57
N ALA A 144 -5.53 12.54 -23.77
CA ALA A 144 -5.56 13.35 -22.55
C ALA A 144 -4.57 12.83 -21.49
N MET A 145 -4.46 11.52 -21.29
CA MET A 145 -3.47 10.92 -20.39
C MET A 145 -2.03 11.24 -20.83
N GLN A 146 -1.76 11.15 -22.14
CA GLN A 146 -0.45 11.51 -22.71
C GLN A 146 -0.11 12.98 -22.47
N ALA A 147 -1.07 13.90 -22.65
CA ALA A 147 -0.89 15.32 -22.36
C ALA A 147 -0.58 15.59 -20.87
N ARG A 148 -0.98 14.66 -19.98
CA ARG A 148 -0.65 14.66 -18.55
C ARG A 148 0.64 13.90 -18.22
N GLY A 149 1.43 13.49 -19.21
CA GLY A 149 2.69 12.77 -19.01
C GLY A 149 2.53 11.27 -18.76
N LEU A 150 1.30 10.73 -18.79
CA LEU A 150 0.99 9.32 -18.59
C LEU A 150 0.89 8.65 -19.97
N HIS A 151 1.92 7.89 -20.31
CA HIS A 151 2.08 7.28 -21.63
C HIS A 151 1.79 5.78 -21.54
N TYR A 152 0.60 5.39 -22.00
CA TYR A 152 0.21 3.99 -22.09
C TYR A 152 0.47 3.44 -23.49
N GLY A 153 1.26 2.37 -23.58
CA GLY A 153 1.44 1.57 -24.79
C GLY A 153 0.30 0.56 -24.99
N PRO A 154 0.31 -0.20 -26.09
CA PRO A 154 -0.78 -1.10 -26.48
C PRO A 154 -1.27 -2.04 -25.37
N ALA A 155 -0.37 -2.56 -24.54
CA ALA A 155 -0.72 -3.48 -23.48
C ALA A 155 -1.49 -2.82 -22.31
N PHE A 156 -1.33 -1.52 -22.08
CA PHE A 156 -2.05 -0.77 -21.03
C PHE A 156 -3.26 0.01 -21.57
N LYS A 157 -3.56 -0.11 -22.87
CA LYS A 157 -4.73 0.50 -23.50
C LYS A 157 -5.98 -0.39 -23.42
N ALA A 158 -6.43 -0.67 -22.20
CA ALA A 158 -7.55 -1.57 -21.93
C ALA A 158 -8.92 -0.87 -21.77
N VAL A 159 -8.99 0.47 -21.83
CA VAL A 159 -10.24 1.21 -21.87
C VAL A 159 -10.81 1.19 -23.29
N GLU A 160 -12.04 0.70 -23.47
CA GLU A 160 -12.74 0.71 -24.76
C GLU A 160 -13.56 2.01 -24.96
N VAL A 161 -14.29 2.42 -23.93
CA VAL A 161 -15.15 3.61 -23.95
C VAL A 161 -15.45 4.05 -22.52
N ILE A 162 -15.63 5.36 -22.32
CA ILE A 162 -16.03 5.94 -21.04
C ILE A 162 -17.30 6.77 -21.24
N TRP A 163 -18.23 6.64 -20.31
CA TRP A 163 -19.31 7.59 -20.08
C TRP A 163 -19.01 8.35 -18.81
N ARG A 164 -19.17 9.68 -18.78
CA ARG A 164 -18.80 10.48 -17.63
C ARG A 164 -19.75 11.64 -17.37
N ARG A 165 -19.56 12.22 -16.19
CA ARG A 165 -19.95 13.57 -15.78
C ARG A 165 -18.93 14.06 -14.75
N ASP A 166 -19.07 15.29 -14.27
CA ASP A 166 -18.24 15.77 -13.17
C ASP A 166 -18.47 14.92 -11.90
N GLY A 167 -17.39 14.35 -11.37
CA GLY A 167 -17.38 13.50 -10.18
C GLY A 167 -17.76 12.02 -10.38
N GLU A 168 -18.12 11.58 -11.60
CA GLU A 168 -18.51 10.18 -11.85
C GLU A 168 -18.11 9.72 -13.26
N ALA A 169 -17.58 8.50 -13.37
CA ALA A 169 -17.29 7.88 -14.66
C ALA A 169 -17.71 6.41 -14.67
N PHE A 170 -18.05 5.91 -15.85
CA PHE A 170 -18.36 4.52 -16.13
C PHE A 170 -17.58 4.09 -17.36
N ALA A 171 -16.64 3.16 -17.21
CA ALA A 171 -15.76 2.73 -18.29
C ALA A 171 -15.99 1.28 -18.62
N GLN A 172 -16.04 0.95 -19.91
CA GLN A 172 -15.94 -0.43 -20.37
C GLN A 172 -14.47 -0.78 -20.57
N LEU A 173 -14.04 -1.88 -19.97
CA LEU A 173 -12.66 -2.34 -19.92
C LEU A 173 -12.53 -3.71 -20.56
N ARG A 174 -11.48 -3.89 -21.36
CA ARG A 174 -11.13 -5.17 -21.95
C ARG A 174 -9.62 -5.37 -21.96
N LEU A 175 -9.19 -6.52 -21.44
CA LEU A 175 -7.80 -6.92 -21.49
C LEU A 175 -7.38 -7.11 -22.95
N PRO A 176 -6.27 -6.53 -23.42
CA PRO A 176 -5.81 -6.73 -24.78
C PRO A 176 -5.63 -8.22 -25.11
N ALA A 177 -5.98 -8.63 -26.33
CA ALA A 177 -6.03 -10.05 -26.74
C ALA A 177 -4.72 -10.82 -26.45
N ALA A 178 -3.57 -10.16 -26.57
CA ALA A 178 -2.26 -10.74 -26.29
C ALA A 178 -2.06 -11.18 -24.83
N LEU A 179 -2.88 -10.68 -23.90
CA LEU A 179 -2.80 -10.94 -22.46
C LEU A 179 -4.00 -11.75 -21.94
N GLU A 180 -5.01 -12.04 -22.77
CA GLU A 180 -6.23 -12.75 -22.33
C GLU A 180 -5.91 -14.13 -21.72
N THR A 181 -4.92 -14.85 -22.27
CA THR A 181 -4.48 -16.15 -21.73
C THR A 181 -3.83 -16.04 -20.35
N ASP A 182 -3.14 -14.93 -20.07
CA ASP A 182 -2.44 -14.72 -18.80
C ASP A 182 -3.41 -14.35 -17.67
N ALA A 183 -4.63 -13.90 -17.99
CA ALA A 183 -5.63 -13.51 -17.00
C ALA A 183 -5.93 -14.60 -15.96
N GLN A 184 -5.75 -15.88 -16.31
CA GLN A 184 -5.95 -17.00 -15.39
C GLN A 184 -4.91 -17.09 -14.27
N LEU A 185 -3.75 -16.44 -14.44
CA LEU A 185 -2.64 -16.43 -13.48
C LEU A 185 -2.83 -15.40 -12.37
N TYR A 186 -3.77 -14.47 -12.53
CA TYR A 186 -3.97 -13.33 -11.64
C TYR A 186 -5.31 -13.41 -10.90
N ASN A 187 -5.41 -12.70 -9.77
CA ASN A 187 -6.70 -12.40 -9.18
C ASN A 187 -7.45 -11.45 -10.12
N ILE A 188 -6.83 -10.30 -10.43
CA ILE A 188 -7.22 -9.41 -11.52
C ILE A 188 -5.95 -9.01 -12.25
N HIS A 189 -5.92 -9.14 -13.58
CA HIS A 189 -4.74 -8.80 -14.36
C HIS A 189 -4.35 -7.32 -14.10
N PRO A 190 -3.07 -6.98 -13.80
CA PRO A 190 -2.65 -5.62 -13.46
C PRO A 190 -3.05 -4.55 -14.48
N VAL A 191 -3.06 -4.89 -15.77
CA VAL A 191 -3.57 -4.02 -16.85
C VAL A 191 -5.05 -3.66 -16.69
N LEU A 192 -5.92 -4.61 -16.36
CA LEU A 192 -7.35 -4.33 -16.17
C LEU A 192 -7.59 -3.49 -14.92
N LEU A 193 -6.88 -3.82 -13.84
CA LEU A 193 -6.96 -3.05 -12.61
C LEU A 193 -6.40 -1.62 -12.79
N ASP A 194 -5.32 -1.46 -13.56
CA ASP A 194 -4.80 -0.14 -13.91
C ASP A 194 -5.78 0.64 -14.78
N ALA A 195 -6.43 0.02 -15.77
CA ALA A 195 -7.44 0.69 -16.59
C ALA A 195 -8.66 1.17 -15.78
N ALA A 196 -9.01 0.46 -14.71
CA ALA A 196 -9.99 0.93 -13.74
C ALA A 196 -9.52 2.21 -13.03
N ILE A 197 -8.24 2.25 -12.61
CA ILE A 197 -7.62 3.44 -12.02
C ILE A 197 -7.50 4.58 -13.05
N GLN A 198 -7.16 4.29 -14.31
CA GLN A 198 -7.11 5.27 -15.41
C GLN A 198 -8.47 5.98 -15.57
N SER A 199 -9.58 5.25 -15.43
CA SER A 199 -10.93 5.82 -15.55
C SER A 199 -11.25 6.88 -14.50
N VAL A 200 -10.51 6.94 -13.38
CA VAL A 200 -10.65 7.99 -12.36
C VAL A 200 -10.32 9.37 -12.93
N ALA A 201 -9.31 9.47 -13.80
CA ALA A 201 -8.97 10.73 -14.45
C ALA A 201 -10.09 11.25 -15.37
N ALA A 202 -10.96 10.36 -15.86
CA ALA A 202 -12.08 10.77 -16.70
C ALA A 202 -13.25 11.36 -15.90
N ALA A 203 -13.39 11.02 -14.61
CA ALA A 203 -14.41 11.59 -13.72
C ALA A 203 -14.13 13.04 -13.30
N ARG A 204 -12.94 13.58 -13.62
CA ARG A 204 -12.55 14.98 -13.36
C ARG A 204 -12.05 15.65 -14.65
N PRO A 205 -12.97 16.04 -15.55
CA PRO A 205 -12.58 16.65 -16.83
C PRO A 205 -11.87 17.99 -16.61
N GLY A 206 -10.87 18.29 -17.44
CA GLY A 206 -10.18 19.59 -17.44
C GLY A 206 -8.98 19.69 -16.50
N GLU A 207 -8.66 18.65 -15.72
CA GLU A 207 -7.43 18.65 -14.93
C GLU A 207 -6.16 18.58 -15.78
N SER A 208 -5.17 19.38 -15.38
CA SER A 208 -3.84 19.42 -15.99
C SER A 208 -2.78 18.78 -15.10
N GLY A 209 -1.72 18.28 -15.71
CA GLY A 209 -0.58 17.72 -15.00
C GLY A 209 -0.74 16.26 -14.60
N THR A 210 0.39 15.66 -14.22
CA THR A 210 0.47 14.26 -13.82
C THR A 210 -0.05 14.10 -12.40
N SER A 211 -1.03 13.23 -12.20
CA SER A 211 -1.49 12.81 -10.88
C SER A 211 -1.36 11.29 -10.77
N LEU A 212 -0.97 10.80 -9.60
CA LEU A 212 -0.66 9.40 -9.35
C LEU A 212 -1.46 8.89 -8.15
N PRO A 213 -1.79 7.59 -8.12
CA PRO A 213 -2.27 6.95 -6.91
C PRO A 213 -1.15 6.94 -5.86
N VAL A 214 -1.48 7.36 -4.63
CA VAL A 214 -0.54 7.41 -3.51
C VAL A 214 -0.97 6.56 -2.32
N ALA A 215 -2.26 6.24 -2.22
CA ALA A 215 -2.80 5.40 -1.16
C ALA A 215 -4.09 4.72 -1.60
N LEU A 216 -4.44 3.60 -0.96
CA LEU A 216 -5.72 2.94 -1.12
C LEU A 216 -6.22 2.45 0.23
N GLY A 217 -7.45 2.83 0.59
CA GLY A 217 -8.09 2.37 1.83
C GLY A 217 -8.34 0.86 1.84
N ARG A 218 -8.96 0.32 0.78
CA ARG A 218 -9.24 -1.12 0.68
C ARG A 218 -9.39 -1.60 -0.76
N LEU A 219 -8.85 -2.78 -1.06
CA LEU A 219 -9.15 -3.58 -2.25
C LEU A 219 -9.79 -4.92 -1.82
N VAL A 220 -10.98 -5.22 -2.35
CA VAL A 220 -11.61 -6.54 -2.22
C VAL A 220 -11.87 -7.12 -3.61
N VAL A 221 -11.49 -8.38 -3.82
CA VAL A 221 -11.76 -9.12 -5.07
C VAL A 221 -12.73 -10.27 -4.76
N TYR A 222 -13.93 -10.20 -5.32
CA TYR A 222 -15.00 -11.19 -5.14
C TYR A 222 -14.96 -12.26 -6.24
N GLU A 223 -14.59 -11.87 -7.47
CA GLU A 223 -14.42 -12.78 -8.59
C GLU A 223 -13.08 -12.55 -9.28
N ARG A 224 -12.47 -13.63 -9.76
CA ARG A 224 -11.12 -13.62 -10.34
C ARG A 224 -11.14 -13.95 -11.82
N ARG A 225 -10.01 -13.73 -12.49
CA ARG A 225 -9.72 -14.24 -13.84
C ARG A 225 -10.71 -13.73 -14.88
N ARG A 226 -10.96 -12.42 -14.86
CA ARG A 226 -11.83 -11.73 -15.82
C ARG A 226 -10.97 -11.09 -16.92
N VAL A 227 -11.50 -11.06 -18.13
CA VAL A 227 -10.90 -10.40 -19.30
C VAL A 227 -11.68 -9.17 -19.76
N ARG A 228 -12.91 -9.00 -19.25
CA ARG A 228 -13.80 -7.86 -19.49
C ARG A 228 -14.42 -7.43 -18.18
N LEU A 229 -14.53 -6.12 -17.99
CA LEU A 229 -15.09 -5.49 -16.80
C LEU A 229 -15.72 -4.14 -17.16
N TRP A 230 -16.59 -3.66 -16.28
CA TRP A 230 -17.00 -2.26 -16.24
C TRP A 230 -16.46 -1.62 -14.97
N SER A 231 -15.94 -0.41 -15.08
CA SER A 231 -15.42 0.37 -13.95
C SER A 231 -16.35 1.54 -13.67
N HIS A 232 -17.02 1.50 -12.53
CA HIS A 232 -17.80 2.62 -12.00
C HIS A 232 -16.98 3.39 -10.99
N VAL A 233 -16.68 4.64 -11.30
CA VAL A 233 -15.91 5.55 -10.46
C VAL A 233 -16.82 6.61 -9.88
N VAL A 234 -16.67 6.87 -8.58
CA VAL A 234 -17.23 8.03 -7.89
C VAL A 234 -16.10 8.78 -7.19
N VAL A 235 -15.98 10.07 -7.47
CA VAL A 235 -14.98 10.95 -6.86
C VAL A 235 -15.53 11.50 -5.56
N GLY A 236 -14.72 11.43 -4.51
CA GLY A 236 -14.99 11.99 -3.19
C GLY A 236 -14.38 13.37 -2.98
N ALA A 237 -14.14 13.71 -1.72
CA ALA A 237 -13.67 15.04 -1.35
C ALA A 237 -12.23 15.33 -1.83
N GLU A 238 -11.99 16.60 -2.15
CA GLU A 238 -10.65 17.13 -2.35
C GLU A 238 -9.90 17.25 -1.02
N SER A 239 -8.59 17.04 -1.05
CA SER A 239 -7.70 17.23 0.08
C SER A 239 -6.92 18.53 -0.03
N GLN A 240 -6.50 19.07 1.12
CA GLN A 240 -5.79 20.36 1.21
C GLN A 240 -4.47 20.41 0.44
N ASP A 241 -3.89 19.24 0.14
CA ASP A 241 -2.66 19.05 -0.64
C ASP A 241 -2.89 19.03 -2.16
N GLY A 242 -4.10 19.36 -2.61
CA GLY A 242 -4.49 19.34 -4.03
C GLY A 242 -4.76 17.94 -4.60
N GLY A 243 -4.83 16.91 -3.73
CA GLY A 243 -5.31 15.59 -4.08
C GLY A 243 -6.82 15.42 -3.94
N PHE A 244 -7.31 14.21 -4.21
CA PHE A 244 -8.69 13.81 -3.98
C PHE A 244 -8.80 12.30 -3.73
N SER A 245 -9.93 11.86 -3.19
CA SER A 245 -10.27 10.43 -3.08
C SER A 245 -11.22 9.98 -4.18
N ALA A 246 -11.17 8.71 -4.58
CA ALA A 246 -12.16 8.07 -5.44
C ALA A 246 -12.45 6.65 -4.97
N ASP A 247 -13.69 6.22 -5.18
CA ASP A 247 -14.10 4.83 -5.08
C ASP A 247 -14.29 4.25 -6.49
N VAL A 248 -13.81 3.02 -6.69
CA VAL A 248 -13.93 2.30 -7.96
C VAL A 248 -14.58 0.95 -7.71
N THR A 249 -15.70 0.71 -8.39
CA THR A 249 -16.40 -0.58 -8.38
C THR A 249 -16.26 -1.24 -9.74
N LEU A 250 -15.70 -2.46 -9.75
CA LEU A 250 -15.58 -3.29 -10.94
C LEU A 250 -16.78 -4.22 -11.04
N LEU A 251 -17.44 -4.21 -12.20
CA LEU A 251 -18.66 -4.95 -12.49
C LEU A 251 -18.46 -5.92 -13.67
N ASP A 252 -19.21 -7.01 -13.70
CA ASP A 252 -19.35 -7.88 -14.88
C ASP A 252 -20.45 -7.38 -15.84
N GLU A 253 -20.70 -8.10 -16.94
CA GLU A 253 -21.73 -7.76 -17.93
C GLU A 253 -23.14 -7.59 -17.33
N ALA A 254 -23.44 -8.30 -16.25
CA ALA A 254 -24.73 -8.32 -15.58
C ALA A 254 -24.82 -7.31 -14.42
N GLY A 255 -23.78 -6.52 -14.18
CA GLY A 255 -23.71 -5.58 -13.07
C GLY A 255 -23.34 -6.20 -11.73
N LYS A 256 -22.89 -7.47 -11.70
CA LYS A 256 -22.41 -8.10 -10.48
C LYS A 256 -21.06 -7.50 -10.08
N VAL A 257 -20.88 -7.22 -8.80
CA VAL A 257 -19.62 -6.69 -8.28
C VAL A 257 -18.51 -7.75 -8.31
N VAL A 258 -17.49 -7.50 -9.12
CA VAL A 258 -16.28 -8.32 -9.26
C VAL A 258 -15.22 -7.90 -8.25
N ALA A 259 -15.03 -6.60 -8.05
CA ALA A 259 -14.08 -6.05 -7.08
C ALA A 259 -14.41 -4.61 -6.70
N THR A 260 -13.88 -4.16 -5.56
CA THR A 260 -14.01 -2.77 -5.09
C THR A 260 -12.67 -2.22 -4.64
N LEU A 261 -12.38 -0.99 -5.04
CA LEU A 261 -11.31 -0.15 -4.52
C LEU A 261 -11.98 1.00 -3.79
N HIS A 262 -11.85 1.05 -2.47
CA HIS A 262 -12.43 2.10 -1.65
C HIS A 262 -11.34 3.03 -1.11
N GLY A 263 -11.56 4.34 -1.22
CA GLY A 263 -10.65 5.37 -0.74
C GLY A 263 -9.32 5.38 -1.49
N LEU A 264 -9.35 5.24 -2.82
CA LEU A 264 -8.17 5.46 -3.65
C LEU A 264 -7.80 6.94 -3.62
N ARG A 265 -6.61 7.28 -3.14
CA ARG A 265 -6.13 8.65 -3.08
C ARG A 265 -5.26 8.95 -4.29
N ILE A 266 -5.63 10.00 -5.02
CA ILE A 266 -4.88 10.54 -6.15
C ILE A 266 -4.25 11.87 -5.73
N GLN A 267 -2.97 12.06 -6.02
CA GLN A 267 -2.25 13.31 -5.76
C GLN A 267 -1.44 13.77 -6.97
N PRO A 268 -1.24 15.09 -7.16
CA PRO A 268 -0.29 15.61 -8.14
C PRO A 268 1.12 15.04 -7.94
N ALA A 269 1.83 14.73 -9.03
CA ALA A 269 3.16 14.11 -8.94
C ALA A 269 4.18 15.00 -8.19
N ALA A 270 4.05 16.33 -8.27
CA ALA A 270 4.90 17.28 -7.55
C ALA A 270 4.76 17.18 -6.02
N THR A 271 3.57 16.85 -5.52
CA THR A 271 3.30 16.67 -4.09
C THR A 271 3.54 15.23 -3.65
N ALA A 272 3.30 14.26 -4.54
CA ALA A 272 3.59 12.84 -4.29
C ALA A 272 5.10 12.56 -4.05
N HIS A 273 5.99 13.30 -4.72
CA HIS A 273 7.45 13.21 -4.51
C HIS A 273 7.98 14.09 -3.36
N SER A 274 7.11 14.88 -2.72
CA SER A 274 7.47 15.77 -1.59
C SER A 274 7.20 15.14 -0.21
N ALA A 275 6.65 13.92 -0.16
CA ALA A 275 6.67 13.12 1.05
C ALA A 275 8.11 12.63 1.25
N ALA A 276 8.86 13.32 2.11
CA ALA A 276 10.16 12.86 2.58
C ALA A 276 10.06 11.39 2.96
N ALA A 277 10.96 10.56 2.41
CA ALA A 277 11.09 9.18 2.78
C ALA A 277 11.08 9.05 4.31
N PRO A 278 10.29 8.14 4.91
CA PRO A 278 10.61 7.73 6.26
C PRO A 278 12.03 7.16 6.21
N THR A 279 12.96 7.78 6.92
CA THR A 279 14.28 7.21 7.18
C THR A 279 14.08 5.88 7.87
N VAL A 280 14.09 4.80 7.08
CA VAL A 280 14.46 3.48 7.57
C VAL A 280 15.93 3.60 7.92
N ALA A 281 16.24 3.55 9.22
CA ALA A 281 17.61 3.47 9.68
C ALA A 281 18.24 2.20 9.09
N THR A 282 19.18 2.39 8.16
CA THR A 282 20.08 1.36 7.69
C THR A 282 20.90 0.83 8.86
N ALA A 283 20.73 -0.45 9.21
CA ALA A 283 21.76 -1.17 9.96
C ALA A 283 22.96 -1.43 9.04
N PRO A 284 24.21 -1.40 9.56
CA PRO A 284 25.40 -1.45 8.72
C PRO A 284 25.64 -2.85 8.15
N ALA A 285 26.17 -2.90 6.93
CA ALA A 285 26.73 -4.11 6.36
C ALA A 285 28.10 -4.40 6.99
N VAL A 286 28.23 -5.54 7.65
CA VAL A 286 29.53 -6.22 7.81
C VAL A 286 29.34 -7.67 7.40
N ALA A 287 30.08 -8.09 6.38
CA ALA A 287 30.19 -9.48 5.99
C ALA A 287 31.00 -10.25 7.03
N ALA A 288 30.36 -11.16 7.76
CA ALA A 288 30.87 -12.46 8.20
C ALA A 288 29.82 -13.14 9.11
N ALA A 289 29.45 -14.38 8.76
CA ALA A 289 28.69 -15.38 9.54
C ALA A 289 27.77 -14.86 10.67
N ALA A 290 26.45 -14.86 10.42
CA ALA A 290 25.43 -14.45 11.39
C ALA A 290 25.40 -15.35 12.64
N PRO A 291 25.40 -14.78 13.87
CA PRO A 291 24.92 -15.47 15.06
C PRO A 291 23.39 -15.40 15.12
N VAL A 292 22.77 -16.49 15.59
CA VAL A 292 21.32 -16.56 15.84
C VAL A 292 20.99 -15.66 17.04
N VAL A 293 20.31 -14.53 16.80
CA VAL A 293 19.84 -13.62 17.84
C VAL A 293 18.52 -14.15 18.40
N SER A 294 18.37 -14.15 19.73
CA SER A 294 17.21 -14.77 20.38
C SER A 294 15.95 -13.89 20.26
N ASN A 295 14.76 -14.51 20.26
CA ASN A 295 13.47 -13.79 20.24
C ASN A 295 13.33 -12.75 21.37
N GLY A 296 14.01 -12.95 22.50
CA GLY A 296 14.02 -12.00 23.62
C GLY A 296 14.77 -10.71 23.32
N GLU A 297 15.89 -10.78 22.60
CA GLU A 297 16.69 -9.61 22.20
C GLU A 297 15.98 -8.77 21.13
N LEU A 298 15.25 -9.43 20.22
CA LEU A 298 14.40 -8.75 19.23
C LEU A 298 13.21 -8.03 19.87
N ALA A 299 12.56 -8.65 20.86
CA ALA A 299 11.49 -8.01 21.62
C ALA A 299 11.99 -6.82 22.46
N HIS A 300 13.20 -6.93 23.01
CA HIS A 300 13.85 -5.84 23.74
C HIS A 300 14.12 -4.63 22.83
N ALA A 301 14.69 -4.87 21.64
CA ALA A 301 14.96 -3.83 20.65
C ALA A 301 13.67 -3.15 20.14
N ALA A 302 12.60 -3.92 19.91
CA ALA A 302 11.32 -3.38 19.48
C ALA A 302 10.67 -2.48 20.55
N LEU A 303 10.72 -2.90 21.83
CA LEU A 303 10.23 -2.09 22.95
C LEU A 303 11.03 -0.78 23.07
N GLU A 304 12.36 -0.84 22.98
CA GLU A 304 13.22 0.33 23.02
C GLU A 304 12.88 1.34 21.92
N GLN A 305 12.71 0.86 20.69
CA GLN A 305 12.36 1.71 19.55
C GLN A 305 10.98 2.36 19.69
N LEU A 306 10.00 1.67 20.30
CA LEU A 306 8.69 2.24 20.55
C LEU A 306 8.75 3.35 21.60
N LEU A 307 9.46 3.13 22.71
CA LEU A 307 9.63 4.12 23.77
C LEU A 307 10.39 5.35 23.26
N THR A 308 11.50 5.14 22.55
CA THR A 308 12.31 6.21 21.95
C THR A 308 11.50 7.06 20.98
N ARG A 309 10.74 6.44 20.07
CA ARG A 309 9.88 7.18 19.12
C ARG A 309 8.79 7.97 19.85
N THR A 310 8.15 7.37 20.84
CA THR A 310 7.08 8.05 21.58
C THR A 310 7.58 9.26 22.34
N TRP A 311 8.75 9.15 22.97
CA TRP A 311 9.39 10.27 23.67
C TRP A 311 9.80 11.38 22.71
N LYS A 312 10.42 11.03 21.57
CA LYS A 312 10.77 12.02 20.53
C LYS A 312 9.56 12.77 19.99
N ASP A 313 8.48 12.05 19.71
CA ASP A 313 7.25 12.65 19.16
C ASP A 313 6.58 13.61 20.15
N VAL A 314 6.48 13.23 21.43
CA VAL A 314 5.77 14.05 22.43
C VAL A 314 6.62 15.23 22.89
N LEU A 315 7.93 15.05 23.04
CA LEU A 315 8.86 16.10 23.48
C LEU A 315 9.41 16.93 22.32
N GLY A 316 9.10 16.60 21.07
CA GLY A 316 9.58 17.32 19.88
C GLY A 316 11.08 17.19 19.63
N LEU A 317 11.68 16.06 20.03
CA LEU A 317 13.14 15.86 19.99
C LEU A 317 13.58 15.22 18.68
N ARG A 318 14.69 15.71 18.11
CA ARG A 318 15.35 15.09 16.94
C ARG A 318 16.21 13.90 17.34
N GLU A 319 16.93 14.04 18.45
CA GLU A 319 17.84 13.03 19.00
C GLU A 319 17.48 12.75 20.45
N LEU A 320 17.69 11.50 20.89
CA LEU A 320 17.35 11.01 22.21
C LEU A 320 18.20 9.77 22.50
N GLU A 321 18.99 9.80 23.57
CA GLU A 321 19.68 8.65 24.10
C GLU A 321 18.83 7.95 25.16
N ARG A 322 18.91 6.61 25.24
CA ARG A 322 18.13 5.79 26.17
C ARG A 322 18.42 6.06 27.66
N SER A 323 19.49 6.78 27.96
CA SER A 323 19.92 7.24 29.28
C SER A 323 19.52 8.68 29.59
N ASP A 324 18.98 9.42 28.63
CA ASP A 324 18.56 10.81 28.84
C ASP A 324 17.40 10.87 29.84
N ARG A 325 17.48 11.85 30.75
CA ARG A 325 16.48 12.03 31.79
C ARG A 325 15.30 12.82 31.27
N PHE A 326 14.10 12.33 31.51
CA PHE A 326 12.84 12.89 31.07
C PHE A 326 12.70 14.39 31.36
N PHE A 327 13.07 14.84 32.57
CA PHE A 327 12.99 16.25 32.95
C PHE A 327 14.06 17.12 32.28
N ASP A 328 15.24 16.58 32.01
CA ASP A 328 16.34 17.31 31.34
C ASP A 328 15.99 17.57 29.85
N LEU A 329 15.08 16.77 29.30
CA LEU A 329 14.56 16.89 27.94
C LEU A 329 13.33 17.83 27.83
N GLY A 330 12.95 18.50 28.92
CA GLY A 330 11.77 19.37 28.97
C GLY A 330 10.45 18.66 29.24
N GLY A 331 10.50 17.41 29.73
CA GLY A 331 9.32 16.65 30.14
C GLY A 331 8.66 17.20 31.41
N ASP A 332 7.34 17.03 31.49
CA ASP A 332 6.47 17.44 32.60
C ASP A 332 5.34 16.41 32.82
N SER A 333 4.45 16.66 33.79
CA SER A 333 3.34 15.74 34.08
C SER A 333 2.33 15.57 32.94
N ILE A 334 2.20 16.58 32.06
CA ILE A 334 1.28 16.54 30.92
C ILE A 334 1.85 15.63 29.83
N THR A 335 3.11 15.86 29.45
CA THR A 335 3.83 15.06 28.48
C THR A 335 4.06 13.63 28.96
N ALA A 336 4.27 13.41 30.27
CA ALA A 336 4.31 12.07 30.84
C ALA A 336 2.97 11.31 30.67
N THR A 337 1.85 12.02 30.81
CA THR A 337 0.51 11.45 30.60
C THR A 337 0.28 11.11 29.13
N GLN A 338 0.65 12.02 28.22
CA GLN A 338 0.56 11.79 26.78
C GLN A 338 1.42 10.62 26.30
N ILE A 339 2.64 10.49 26.84
CA ILE A 339 3.53 9.35 26.55
C ILE A 339 2.91 8.05 27.06
N ALA A 340 2.40 8.02 28.30
CA ALA A 340 1.76 6.83 28.87
C ALA A 340 0.56 6.39 28.03
N ASP A 341 -0.33 7.31 27.65
CA ASP A 341 -1.49 7.02 26.81
C ASP A 341 -1.10 6.49 25.43
N LYS A 342 -0.09 7.09 24.79
CA LYS A 342 0.37 6.69 23.46
C LYS A 342 1.03 5.30 23.48
N ILE A 343 1.79 4.99 24.54
CA ILE A 343 2.32 3.64 24.79
C ILE A 343 1.18 2.65 25.09
N GLY A 344 0.18 3.06 25.86
CA GLY A 344 -1.00 2.26 26.19
C GLY A 344 -1.82 1.84 24.97
N ARG A 345 -1.95 2.73 23.97
CA ARG A 345 -2.58 2.39 22.67
C ARG A 345 -1.84 1.33 21.88
N ALA A 346 -0.55 1.12 22.14
CA ALA A 346 0.25 0.03 21.59
C ALA A 346 0.14 -1.27 22.43
N GLY A 347 -0.77 -1.33 23.39
CA GLY A 347 -1.04 -2.51 24.22
C GLY A 347 -0.05 -2.72 25.37
N ILE A 348 0.77 -1.72 25.71
CA ILE A 348 1.75 -1.82 26.80
C ILE A 348 1.26 -1.07 28.03
N VAL A 349 1.19 -1.75 29.16
CA VAL A 349 0.72 -1.17 30.43
C VAL A 349 1.83 -0.32 31.06
N VAL A 350 1.71 1.00 30.91
CA VAL A 350 2.59 2.01 31.51
C VAL A 350 1.73 3.14 32.07
N SER A 351 2.02 3.58 33.30
CA SER A 351 1.38 4.73 33.92
C SER A 351 2.25 5.99 33.83
N PRO A 352 1.68 7.21 33.93
CA PRO A 352 2.47 8.44 33.99
C PRO A 352 3.47 8.41 35.17
N LYS A 353 3.10 7.78 36.29
CA LYS A 353 3.95 7.59 37.46
C LYS A 353 5.21 6.78 37.11
N ASP A 354 5.08 5.71 36.31
CA ASP A 354 6.23 4.90 35.91
C ASP A 354 7.27 5.73 35.13
N ILE A 355 6.82 6.65 34.26
CA ILE A 355 7.69 7.53 33.48
C ILE A 355 8.41 8.54 34.39
N LEU A 356 7.67 9.16 35.31
CA LEU A 356 8.21 10.16 36.24
C LEU A 356 9.21 9.57 37.24
N GLU A 357 9.02 8.31 37.66
CA GLU A 357 9.92 7.60 38.58
C GLU A 357 11.16 7.02 37.88
N THR A 358 10.98 6.40 36.70
CA THR A 358 12.09 5.77 35.98
C THR A 358 12.96 6.76 35.22
N GLN A 359 12.38 7.87 34.76
CA GLN A 359 12.99 9.02 34.07
C GLN A 359 13.83 8.71 32.83
N THR A 360 14.07 7.46 32.47
CA THR A 360 14.91 7.07 31.34
C THR A 360 14.29 5.88 30.65
N ILE A 361 14.47 5.78 29.34
CA ILE A 361 13.95 4.64 28.55
C ILE A 361 14.52 3.32 29.08
N THR A 362 15.81 3.30 29.40
CA THR A 362 16.47 2.10 29.93
C THR A 362 15.78 1.58 31.20
N LYS A 363 15.48 2.46 32.16
CA LYS A 363 14.81 2.06 33.41
C LYS A 363 13.34 1.72 33.21
N LEU A 364 12.65 2.42 32.32
CA LEU A 364 11.25 2.14 32.01
C LEU A 364 11.09 0.76 31.36
N MET A 365 12.00 0.37 30.48
CA MET A 365 12.03 -0.97 29.88
C MET A 365 12.18 -2.08 30.91
N LEU A 366 13.02 -1.89 31.93
CA LEU A 366 13.18 -2.87 33.01
C LEU A 366 11.86 -3.10 33.76
N VAL A 367 11.13 -2.02 34.06
CA VAL A 367 9.83 -2.10 34.74
C VAL A 367 8.78 -2.80 33.87
N ILE A 368 8.74 -2.48 32.58
CA ILE A 368 7.81 -3.11 31.63
C ILE A 368 8.09 -4.61 31.48
N ASN A 369 9.35 -4.99 31.34
CA ASN A 369 9.74 -6.39 31.18
C ASN A 369 9.49 -7.20 32.46
N ALA A 370 9.82 -6.66 33.64
CA ALA A 370 9.54 -7.30 34.91
C ALA A 370 8.04 -7.58 35.13
N ARG A 371 7.15 -6.71 34.62
CA ARG A 371 5.69 -6.92 34.67
C ARG A 371 5.21 -7.98 33.67
N LYS A 372 5.83 -8.07 32.49
CA LYS A 372 5.53 -9.12 31.49
C LYS A 372 5.87 -10.52 32.03
N GLU A 373 6.96 -10.64 32.76
CA GLU A 373 7.40 -11.90 33.39
C GLU A 373 6.51 -12.34 34.56
N GLN A 374 5.78 -11.42 35.19
CA GLN A 374 4.83 -11.72 36.29
C GLN A 374 3.41 -12.03 35.80
N THR A 375 3.11 -11.75 34.53
CA THR A 375 1.78 -11.92 33.90
C THR A 375 1.77 -13.07 32.88
N SER A 376 2.93 -13.65 32.58
CA SER A 376 3.11 -14.89 31.80
C SER A 376 3.23 -16.09 32.75
#